data_AF-A0A7Y2L4D1-F1
#
_entry.id   AF-A0A7Y2L4D1-F1
#
_cell.length_a   1.000
_cell.length_b   1.000
_cell.length_c   1.000
_cell.angle_alpha   90.00
_cell.angle_beta   90.00
_cell.angle_gamma   90.00
#
_symmetry.space_group_name_H-M   'P 1'
#
loop_
_entity.id
_entity.type
_entity.pdbx_description
1 polymer ?
#
loop_
_entity_poly.entity_id
_entity_poly.type
_entity_poly.pdbx_seq_one_letter_code
_entity_poly.pdbx_strand_id
1 'polypeptide(L)'
;MSDRYIDFVNSSLGQRLVGVLGLPSPVRLERWQAGRLRPIEGPLLIGGGSLAAEVNSFASKLTDAVFSYGPEPLVATPWIPGTGPKLKAVV
;
A
#
# COMPACT_ATOMS: atom_id res chain seq x y z
N MET A 1 23.62 -10.25 10.32
CA MET A 1 22.91 -11.39 10.93
C MET A 1 21.92 -11.92 9.92
N SER A 2 22.27 -13.02 9.24
CA SER A 2 21.38 -13.76 8.35
C SER A 2 20.55 -14.72 9.20
N ASP A 3 19.27 -14.44 9.35
CA ASP A 3 18.39 -15.26 10.14
C ASP A 3 17.93 -16.47 9.32
N ARG A 4 18.44 -17.67 9.64
CA ARG A 4 18.12 -18.91 8.92
C ARG A 4 16.63 -19.24 8.96
N TYR A 5 15.90 -18.66 9.91
CA TYR A 5 14.44 -18.73 9.99
C TYR A 5 13.76 -18.01 8.81
N ILE A 6 14.21 -16.80 8.47
CA ILE A 6 13.64 -16.02 7.36
C ILE A 6 13.85 -16.73 6.02
N ASP A 7 15.02 -17.33 5.81
CA ASP A 7 15.32 -18.08 4.59
C ASP A 7 14.44 -19.35 4.48
N PHE A 8 14.21 -20.05 5.59
CA PHE A 8 13.36 -21.25 5.61
C PHE A 8 11.91 -20.93 5.26
N VAL A 9 11.32 -19.91 5.87
CA VAL A 9 9.91 -19.53 5.62
C VAL A 9 9.71 -19.03 4.19
N ASN A 10 10.72 -18.41 3.58
CA ASN A 10 10.67 -17.97 2.18
C ASN A 10 10.99 -19.08 1.15
N SER A 11 11.32 -20.29 1.59
CA SER A 11 11.52 -21.45 0.69
C SER A 11 10.20 -22.09 0.26
N SER A 12 10.19 -22.77 -0.89
CA SER A 12 9.00 -23.46 -1.42
C SER A 12 8.47 -24.57 -0.51
N LEU A 13 9.35 -25.21 0.29
CA LEU A 13 8.98 -26.22 1.28
C LEU A 13 8.42 -25.58 2.56
N GLY A 14 9.04 -24.49 3.02
CA GLY A 14 8.59 -23.74 4.20
C GLY A 14 7.22 -23.10 4.01
N GLN A 15 6.96 -22.49 2.85
CA GLN A 15 5.63 -21.93 2.53
C GLN A 15 4.52 -22.99 2.52
N ARG A 16 4.82 -24.22 2.06
CA ARG A 16 3.86 -25.34 2.07
C ARG A 16 3.55 -25.81 3.50
N LEU A 17 4.56 -25.92 4.36
CA LEU A 17 4.37 -26.29 5.77
C LEU A 17 3.60 -25.22 6.56
N VAL A 18 3.95 -23.95 6.36
CA VAL A 18 3.25 -22.79 6.97
C VAL A 18 1.79 -22.76 6.54
N GLY A 19 1.51 -23.02 5.26
CA GLY A 19 0.14 -23.12 4.74
C GLY A 19 -0.68 -24.26 5.35
N VAL A 20 -0.09 -25.43 5.56
CA VAL A 20 -0.77 -26.59 6.18
C VAL A 20 -1.06 -26.38 7.67
N LEU A 21 -0.20 -25.64 8.38
CA LEU A 21 -0.34 -25.35 9.81
C LEU A 21 -1.18 -24.10 10.11
N GLY A 22 -1.70 -23.42 9.09
CA GLY A 22 -2.47 -22.17 9.26
C GLY A 22 -1.63 -21.02 9.81
N LEU A 23 -0.30 -21.10 9.69
CA LEU A 23 0.60 -20.05 10.14
C LEU A 23 0.59 -18.90 9.12
N PRO A 24 0.72 -17.62 9.55
CA PRO A 24 0.78 -16.49 8.63
C PRO A 24 1.97 -16.64 7.67
N SER A 25 1.69 -16.80 6.37
CA SER A 25 2.73 -16.82 5.35
C SER A 25 3.28 -15.42 5.10
N PRO A 26 4.60 -15.21 5.06
CA PRO A 26 5.16 -13.90 4.80
C PRO A 26 4.85 -13.46 3.38
N VAL A 27 4.28 -12.26 3.24
CA VAL A 27 4.04 -11.63 1.93
C VAL A 27 5.34 -11.02 1.44
N ARG A 28 5.60 -11.13 0.12
CA ARG A 28 6.75 -10.48 -0.50
C ARG A 28 6.60 -8.95 -0.38
N LEU A 29 7.51 -8.33 0.35
CA LEU A 29 7.56 -6.88 0.48
C LEU A 29 8.01 -6.24 -0.84
N GLU A 30 7.35 -5.15 -1.18
CA GLU A 30 7.75 -4.31 -2.29
C GLU A 30 9.12 -3.67 -1.99
N ARG A 31 9.98 -3.60 -3.00
CA ARG A 31 11.30 -2.97 -2.90
C ARG A 31 11.41 -1.88 -3.94
N TRP A 32 12.24 -0.87 -3.64
CA TRP A 32 12.60 0.13 -4.62
C TRP A 32 13.23 -0.52 -5.86
N GLN A 33 12.88 0.00 -7.03
CA GLN A 33 13.38 -0.45 -8.33
C GLN A 33 13.82 0.77 -9.14
N ALA A 34 14.98 0.66 -9.78
CA ALA A 34 15.45 1.68 -10.71
C ALA A 34 14.48 1.80 -11.90
N GLY A 35 14.24 3.03 -12.36
CA GLY A 35 13.32 3.31 -13.47
C GLY A 35 11.84 3.43 -13.06
N ARG A 36 11.51 3.23 -11.78
CA ARG A 36 10.17 3.52 -11.27
C ARG A 36 9.90 5.03 -11.31
N LEU A 37 8.86 5.42 -12.06
CA LEU A 37 8.50 6.83 -12.25
C LEU A 37 7.86 7.47 -11.02
N ARG A 38 7.17 6.67 -10.18
CA ARG A 38 6.40 7.18 -9.04
C ARG A 38 6.61 6.32 -7.79
N PRO A 39 6.69 6.93 -6.60
CA PRO A 39 6.87 6.18 -5.36
C PRO A 39 5.75 5.19 -5.04
N ILE A 40 4.50 5.49 -5.40
CA ILE A 40 3.32 4.68 -5.06
C ILE A 40 2.73 4.09 -6.34
N GLU A 41 2.83 2.78 -6.47
CA GLU A 41 2.19 2.02 -7.56
C GLU A 41 0.75 1.65 -7.18
N GLY A 42 -0.16 2.62 -7.31
CA GLY A 42 -1.59 2.42 -7.12
C GLY A 42 -2.30 3.52 -6.33
N PRO A 43 -3.60 3.34 -6.03
CA PRO A 43 -4.45 4.37 -5.43
C PRO A 43 -3.95 4.86 -4.07
N LEU A 44 -3.84 6.18 -3.92
CA LEU A 44 -3.60 6.90 -2.67
C LEU A 44 -4.92 7.44 -2.14
N LEU A 45 -5.25 7.13 -0.89
CA LEU A 45 -6.34 7.79 -0.18
C LEU A 45 -5.80 8.94 0.67
N ILE A 46 -6.37 10.13 0.52
CA ILE A 46 -6.15 11.28 1.37
C ILE A 46 -7.36 11.42 2.28
N GLY A 47 -7.16 11.23 3.58
CA GLY A 47 -8.18 11.46 4.59
C GLY A 47 -8.43 12.95 4.84
N GLY A 48 -9.00 13.23 6.00
CA GLY A 48 -9.12 14.60 6.51
C GLY A 48 -7.93 15.01 7.38
N GLY A 49 -7.91 16.28 7.81
CA GLY A 49 -6.94 16.81 8.75
C GLY A 49 -6.01 17.86 8.15
N SER A 50 -5.12 18.41 8.98
CA SER A 50 -4.25 19.54 8.62
C SER A 50 -3.26 19.22 7.50
N LEU A 51 -2.88 17.95 7.34
CA LEU A 51 -1.91 17.52 6.33
C LEU A 51 -2.55 17.24 4.96
N ALA A 52 -3.88 17.09 4.89
CA ALA A 52 -4.56 16.65 3.67
C ALA A 52 -4.33 17.62 2.50
N ALA A 53 -4.44 18.93 2.74
CA ALA A 53 -4.23 19.95 1.71
C ALA A 53 -2.78 20.00 1.23
N GLU A 54 -1.82 19.92 2.17
CA GLU A 54 -0.40 19.92 1.87
C GLU A 54 0.00 18.71 1.03
N VAL A 55 -0.44 17.51 1.40
CA VAL A 55 -0.17 16.30 0.65
C VAL A 55 -0.86 16.31 -0.71
N ASN A 56 -2.10 16.79 -0.78
CA ASN A 56 -2.81 16.92 -2.05
C ASN A 56 -2.06 17.81 -3.05
N SER A 57 -1.37 18.85 -2.58
CA SER A 57 -0.59 19.77 -3.44
C SER A 57 0.52 19.07 -4.25
N PHE A 58 1.02 17.93 -3.77
CA PHE A 58 2.05 17.14 -4.44
C PHE A 58 1.66 15.68 -4.71
N ALA A 59 0.41 15.28 -4.45
CA ALA A 59 -0.05 13.89 -4.58
C ALA A 59 0.09 13.32 -6.00
N SER A 60 -0.02 14.17 -7.03
CA SER A 60 0.19 13.78 -8.43
C SER A 60 1.62 13.31 -8.74
N LYS A 61 2.60 13.71 -7.93
CA LYS A 61 3.99 13.21 -8.02
C LYS A 61 4.15 11.85 -7.34
N LEU A 62 3.24 11.50 -6.43
CA LEU A 62 3.30 10.25 -5.66
C LEU A 62 2.63 9.09 -6.40
N THR A 63 1.50 9.34 -7.05
CA THR A 63 0.69 8.34 -7.75
C THR A 63 -0.14 8.94 -8.88
N ASP A 64 -0.71 8.09 -9.72
CA ASP A 64 -1.69 8.42 -10.77
C ASP A 64 -3.13 8.49 -10.26
N ALA A 65 -3.43 7.89 -9.11
CA ALA A 65 -4.79 7.73 -8.63
C ALA A 65 -4.91 8.24 -7.19
N VAL A 66 -5.51 9.42 -7.03
CA VAL A 66 -5.72 10.07 -5.72
C VAL A 66 -7.21 10.11 -5.43
N PHE A 67 -7.58 9.66 -4.23
CA PHE A 67 -8.95 9.68 -3.73
C PHE A 67 -9.03 10.37 -2.37
N SER A 68 -10.22 10.82 -1.99
CA SER A 68 -10.47 11.40 -0.67
C SER A 68 -11.56 10.66 0.10
N TYR A 69 -11.44 10.65 1.43
CA TYR A 69 -12.48 10.13 2.31
C TYR A 69 -12.62 11.03 3.54
N GLY A 70 -13.81 11.58 3.76
CA GLY A 70 -14.08 12.49 4.87
C GLY A 70 -15.27 13.41 4.62
N PRO A 71 -15.55 14.32 5.57
CA PRO A 71 -16.56 15.37 5.38
C PRO A 71 -16.11 16.36 4.29
N GLU A 72 -17.07 16.91 3.56
CA GLU A 72 -16.84 17.95 2.54
C GLU A 72 -16.23 19.22 3.17
N PRO A 73 -15.39 19.98 2.44
CA PRO A 73 -15.03 19.79 1.02
C PRO A 73 -13.93 18.76 0.82
N LEU A 74 -14.17 17.80 -0.09
CA LEU A 74 -13.16 16.82 -0.49
C LEU A 74 -12.07 17.45 -1.37
N VAL A 75 -10.82 17.01 -1.19
CA VAL A 75 -9.68 17.52 -1.97
C VAL A 75 -9.41 16.72 -3.26
N ALA A 76 -10.02 15.55 -3.40
CA ALA A 76 -9.93 14.65 -4.56
C ALA A 76 -11.22 13.83 -4.72
N THR A 77 -11.26 12.95 -5.73
CA THR A 77 -12.41 12.08 -6.01
C THR A 77 -12.80 11.24 -4.79
N PRO A 78 -14.07 11.18 -4.38
CA PRO A 78 -14.49 10.41 -3.22
C PRO A 78 -14.19 8.91 -3.40
N TRP A 79 -13.55 8.30 -2.40
CA TRP A 79 -13.41 6.85 -2.28
C TRP A 79 -14.63 6.27 -1.57
N ILE A 80 -15.26 5.26 -2.18
CA ILE A 80 -16.46 4.62 -1.64
C ILE A 80 -16.09 3.25 -1.06
N PRO A 81 -16.32 2.98 0.23
CA PRO A 81 -16.09 1.66 0.81
C PRO A 81 -16.86 0.57 0.06
N GLY A 82 -16.21 -0.56 -0.23
CA GLY A 82 -16.81 -1.71 -0.92
C GLY A 82 -16.87 -1.61 -2.45
N THR A 83 -16.93 -0.41 -3.02
CA THR A 83 -17.01 -0.19 -4.48
C THR A 83 -15.75 0.47 -5.04
N GLY A 84 -15.00 1.17 -4.20
CA GLY A 84 -13.77 1.86 -4.56
C GLY A 84 -12.62 0.89 -4.88
N PRO A 85 -11.59 1.36 -5.58
CA PRO A 85 -10.43 0.53 -5.89
C PRO A 85 -9.66 0.14 -4.63
N LYS A 86 -8.91 -0.96 -4.71
CA LYS A 86 -8.00 -1.37 -3.64
C LYS A 86 -6.93 -0.30 -3.44
N LEU A 87 -6.84 0.22 -2.22
CA LEU A 87 -5.89 1.27 -1.86
C LEU A 87 -4.49 0.69 -1.70
N LYS A 88 -3.51 1.46 -2.16
CA LYS A 88 -2.08 1.18 -2.00
C LYS A 88 -1.50 1.89 -0.78
N ALA A 89 -1.94 3.12 -0.54
CA ALA A 89 -1.47 3.97 0.55
C ALA A 89 -2.61 4.85 1.09
N VAL A 90 -2.47 5.29 2.33
CA VAL A 90 -3.39 6.18 3.03
C VAL A 90 -2.58 7.26 3.74
N VAL A 91 -3.08 8.49 3.73
CA VAL A 91 -2.55 9.63 4.47
C VAL A 91 -3.66 10.23 5.31
#